data_AF-A0AAJ1UA66-F1
#
_entry.id   AF-A0AAJ1UA66-F1
#
_cell.length_a   1.000
_cell.length_b   1.000
_cell.length_c   1.000
_cell.angle_alpha   90.00
_cell.angle_beta   90.00
_cell.angle_gamma   90.00
#
_symmetry.space_group_name_H-M   'P 1'
#
loop_
_entity.id
_entity.type
_entity.pdbx_description
1 polymer ?
#
loop_
_entity_poly.entity_id
_entity_poly.type
_entity_poly.pdbx_seq_one_letter_code
_entity_poly.pdbx_strand_id
1 'polypeptide(L)'
;YRHMLEKHSLKQSMSRRGNCLDNAAMESFFGTLKSEFFYLNSFDSIESLEAGLVEYIKYYNQERIRLKLKGLSPVKYREQAQAAA
;
A
#
# COMPACT_ATOMS: atom_id res chain seq x y z
N TYR A 1 2.83 4.34 21.53
CA TYR A 1 2.00 4.53 20.31
C TYR A 1 0.89 5.57 20.49
N ARG A 2 -0.07 5.39 21.43
CA ARG A 2 -1.18 6.37 21.65
C ARG A 2 -0.70 7.81 21.91
N HIS A 3 0.31 7.98 22.77
CA HIS A 3 0.90 9.28 23.05
C HIS A 3 1.54 9.93 21.81
N MET A 4 2.12 9.14 20.90
CA MET A 4 2.67 9.65 19.64
C MET A 4 1.54 10.12 18.71
N LEU A 5 0.46 9.34 18.58
CA LEU A 5 -0.70 9.74 17.80
C LEU A 5 -1.33 11.04 18.31
N GLU A 6 -1.48 11.17 19.63
CA GLU A 6 -1.99 12.37 20.27
C GLU A 6 -1.09 13.58 20.00
N LYS A 7 0.23 13.42 20.14
CA LYS A 7 1.22 14.46 19.82
C LYS A 7 1.11 14.95 18.36
N HIS A 8 0.74 14.08 17.43
CA HIS A 8 0.55 14.42 16.02
C HIS A 8 -0.91 14.72 15.64
N SER A 9 -1.82 14.84 16.62
CA SER A 9 -3.26 15.06 16.39
C SER A 9 -3.91 14.02 15.45
N LEU A 10 -3.40 12.79 15.48
CA LEU A 10 -3.92 11.67 14.72
C LEU A 10 -4.94 10.89 15.56
N LYS A 11 -6.20 10.84 15.08
CA LYS A 11 -7.24 10.03 15.73
C LYS A 11 -7.06 8.56 15.38
N GLN A 12 -6.86 7.72 16.38
CA GLN A 12 -6.84 6.27 16.18
C GLN A 12 -8.26 5.78 15.80
N SER A 13 -8.37 5.06 14.68
CA SER A 13 -9.58 4.34 14.28
C SER A 13 -9.31 2.84 14.35
N MET A 14 -10.08 2.13 15.18
CA MET A 14 -9.98 0.68 15.32
C MET A 14 -11.33 0.06 14.96
N SER A 15 -11.32 -0.93 14.07
CA SER A 15 -12.50 -1.71 13.74
C SER A 15 -12.95 -2.55 14.94
N ARG A 16 -14.23 -2.92 15.00
CA ARG A 16 -14.70 -3.90 15.99
C ARG A 16 -14.01 -5.24 15.75
N ARG A 17 -13.74 -5.98 16.82
CA ARG A 17 -13.21 -7.34 16.73
C ARG A 17 -14.11 -8.19 15.82
N GLY A 18 -13.51 -8.86 14.84
CA GLY A 18 -14.23 -9.65 13.83
C GLY A 18 -14.60 -8.89 12.55
N ASN A 19 -14.34 -7.58 12.46
CA ASN A 19 -14.49 -6.82 11.22
C ASN A 19 -13.15 -6.71 10.47
N CYS A 20 -12.97 -7.55 9.45
CA CYS A 20 -11.77 -7.56 8.60
C CYS A 20 -11.83 -6.61 7.41
N LEU A 21 -12.98 -6.00 7.11
CA LEU A 21 -13.16 -5.18 5.90
C LEU A 21 -12.20 -3.99 5.87
N ASP A 22 -11.95 -3.39 7.04
CA ASP A 22 -11.03 -2.26 7.17
C ASP A 22 -9.58 -2.66 6.88
N ASN A 23 -9.22 -3.93 7.06
CA ASN A 23 -7.87 -4.45 6.81
C ASN A 23 -7.73 -5.12 5.43
N ALA A 24 -8.83 -5.54 4.82
CA ALA A 24 -8.84 -6.35 3.59
C ALA A 24 -8.04 -5.69 2.43
N ALA A 25 -8.10 -4.36 2.30
CA ALA A 25 -7.33 -3.63 1.28
C ALA A 25 -5.81 -3.76 1.51
N MET A 26 -5.35 -3.64 2.75
CA MET A 26 -3.95 -3.80 3.11
C MET A 26 -3.50 -5.26 3.00
N GLU A 27 -4.34 -6.22 3.38
CA GLU A 27 -4.06 -7.64 3.18
C GLU A 27 -3.87 -7.98 1.70
N SER A 28 -4.74 -7.46 0.84
CA SER A 28 -4.62 -7.62 -0.62
C SER A 28 -3.33 -7.01 -1.16
N PHE A 29 -2.94 -5.83 -0.67
CA PHE A 29 -1.66 -5.21 -1.01
C PHE A 29 -0.48 -6.09 -0.60
N PHE A 30 -0.44 -6.57 0.65
CA PHE A 30 0.65 -7.42 1.13
C PHE A 30 0.73 -8.77 0.42
N GLY A 31 -0.42 -9.37 0.07
CA GLY A 31 -0.43 -10.58 -0.76
C GLY A 31 0.21 -10.33 -2.12
N THR A 32 -0.14 -9.22 -2.76
CA THR A 32 0.40 -8.81 -4.06
C THR A 32 1.92 -8.53 -3.98
N LEU A 33 2.34 -7.72 -3.02
CA LEU A 33 3.75 -7.41 -2.76
C LEU A 33 4.59 -8.68 -2.58
N LYS A 34 4.08 -9.63 -1.80
CA LYS A 34 4.80 -10.86 -1.54
C LYS A 34 4.92 -11.72 -2.80
N SER A 35 3.82 -11.91 -3.52
CA SER A 35 3.79 -12.74 -4.73
C SER A 35 4.58 -12.16 -5.90
N GLU A 36 4.60 -10.84 -6.07
CA GLU A 36 5.23 -10.20 -7.23
C GLU A 36 6.65 -9.71 -6.99
N PHE A 37 7.04 -9.54 -5.73
CA PHE A 37 8.36 -9.01 -5.37
C PHE A 37 9.06 -9.93 -4.38
N PHE A 38 8.53 -10.10 -3.18
CA PHE A 38 9.28 -10.77 -2.11
C PHE A 38 9.66 -12.23 -2.44
N TYR A 39 8.73 -13.03 -2.95
CA TYR A 39 8.98 -14.45 -3.25
C TYR A 39 9.75 -14.69 -4.54
N LEU A 40 9.87 -13.68 -5.41
CA LEU A 40 10.59 -13.79 -6.68
C LEU A 40 12.05 -13.32 -6.59
N ASN A 41 12.45 -12.77 -5.44
CA ASN A 41 13.77 -12.20 -5.24
C ASN A 41 14.43 -12.84 -4.02
N SER A 42 15.76 -12.91 -4.07
CA SER A 42 16.61 -13.21 -2.91
C SER A 42 17.30 -11.93 -2.49
N PHE A 43 17.49 -11.75 -1.18
CA PHE A 43 18.09 -10.55 -0.61
C PHE A 43 19.28 -10.95 0.24
N ASP A 44 20.42 -10.32 0.00
CA ASP A 44 21.66 -10.60 0.73
C ASP A 44 21.72 -9.80 2.05
N SER A 45 20.91 -8.75 2.17
CA SER A 45 20.84 -7.91 3.37
C SER A 45 19.47 -7.23 3.54
N ILE A 46 19.20 -6.73 4.74
CA ILE A 46 17.97 -5.98 5.03
C ILE A 46 17.95 -4.69 4.20
N GLU A 47 19.08 -4.02 4.03
CA GLU A 47 19.21 -2.80 3.25
C GLU A 47 18.85 -3.03 1.77
N SER A 48 19.26 -4.18 1.21
CA SER A 48 18.87 -4.56 -0.16
C SER A 48 17.36 -4.78 -0.31
N LEU A 49 16.73 -5.38 0.71
CA LEU A 49 15.29 -5.56 0.76
C LEU A 49 14.57 -4.21 0.89
N GLU A 50 15.04 -3.32 1.76
CA GLU A 50 14.46 -1.97 1.95
C GLU A 50 14.52 -1.14 0.67
N ALA A 51 15.67 -1.12 -0.01
CA ALA A 51 15.81 -0.42 -1.29
C ALA A 51 14.86 -0.97 -2.34
N GLY A 52 14.75 -2.30 -2.46
CA GLY A 52 13.82 -2.92 -3.40
C GLY A 52 12.35 -2.68 -3.04
N LEU A 53 12.01 -2.62 -1.75
CA LEU A 53 10.65 -2.27 -1.30
C LEU A 53 10.28 -0.84 -1.68
N VAL A 54 11.20 0.12 -1.54
CA VAL A 54 10.96 1.52 -1.96
C VAL A 54 10.64 1.59 -3.45
N GLU A 55 11.44 0.94 -4.29
CA GLU A 55 11.21 0.91 -5.73
C GLU A 55 9.92 0.19 -6.09
N TYR A 56 9.62 -0.95 -5.46
CA TYR A 56 8.36 -1.66 -5.70
C TYR A 56 7.14 -0.81 -5.31
N ILE A 57 7.17 -0.12 -4.17
CA ILE A 57 6.07 0.74 -3.73
C ILE A 57 5.86 1.91 -4.70
N LYS A 58 6.96 2.48 -5.22
CA LYS A 58 6.91 3.52 -6.25
C LYS A 58 6.25 2.99 -7.52
N TYR A 59 6.72 1.86 -8.05
CA TYR A 59 6.11 1.17 -9.18
C TYR A 59 4.61 0.88 -8.94
N TYR A 60 4.27 0.29 -7.79
CA TYR A 60 2.90 -0.08 -7.44
C TYR A 60 1.95 1.12 -7.51
N ASN A 61 2.38 2.27 -7.00
CA ASN A 61 1.54 3.46 -6.90
C ASN A 61 1.50 4.30 -8.19
N GLN A 62 2.63 4.40 -8.89
CA GLN A 62 2.80 5.36 -9.99
C GLN A 62 2.62 4.72 -11.38
N GLU A 63 3.01 3.46 -11.54
CA GLU A 63 3.20 2.84 -12.86
C GLU A 63 2.31 1.60 -13.08
N ARG A 64 1.95 0.90 -12.01
CA ARG A 64 1.18 -0.35 -12.07
C ARG A 64 -0.10 -0.22 -12.88
N ILE A 65 -0.23 -1.07 -13.90
CA ILE A 65 -1.47 -1.18 -14.68
C ILE A 65 -2.49 -1.99 -13.89
N ARG A 66 -3.64 -1.38 -13.56
CA ARG A 66 -4.79 -2.10 -12.99
C ARG A 66 -5.97 -2.06 -13.94
N LEU A 67 -6.33 -3.22 -14.49
CA LEU A 67 -7.47 -3.35 -15.42
C LEU A 67 -8.79 -2.86 -14.82
N LYS A 68 -9.03 -3.15 -13.53
CA LYS A 68 -10.20 -2.64 -12.78
C LYS A 68 -10.25 -1.11 -12.73
N LEU A 69 -9.11 -0.43 -12.86
CA LEU A 69 -8.99 1.03 -12.90
C LEU A 69 -8.80 1.55 -14.32
N LYS A 70 -9.28 0.82 -15.35
CA LYS A 70 -9.11 1.16 -16.77
C LYS A 70 -7.64 1.31 -17.19
N GLY A 71 -6.75 0.54 -16.56
CA GLY A 71 -5.31 0.57 -16.82
C GLY A 71 -4.56 1.68 -16.08
N LEU A 72 -5.23 2.48 -15.27
CA LEU A 72 -4.59 3.54 -14.48
C LEU A 72 -3.86 2.96 -13.26
N SER A 73 -2.77 3.64 -12.89
CA SER A 73 -2.11 3.42 -11.62
C SER A 73 -2.94 4.00 -10.46
N PRO A 74 -2.72 3.53 -9.22
CA PRO A 74 -3.44 4.04 -8.05
C PRO A 74 -3.42 5.56 -7.92
N VAL A 75 -2.26 6.19 -8.17
CA VAL A 75 -2.12 7.66 -8.12
C VAL A 75 -2.93 8.33 -9.23
N LYS A 76 -2.79 7.88 -10.48
CA LYS A 76 -3.54 8.45 -11.62
C LYS A 76 -5.06 8.31 -11.43
N TYR A 77 -5.50 7.17 -10.92
CA TYR A 77 -6.92 6.96 -10.61
C TYR A 77 -7.41 7.94 -9.53
N ARG A 78 -6.62 8.19 -8.49
CA ARG A 78 -6.95 9.17 -7.44
C ARG A 78 -7.00 10.59 -7.97
N GLU A 79 -6.02 11.00 -8.76
CA GLU A 79 -5.97 12.34 -9.37
C GLU A 79 -7.18 12.59 -10.27
N GLN A 80 -7.56 11.60 -11.10
CA GLN A 80 -8.75 11.70 -11.93
C GLN A 80 -10.04 11.80 -11.10
N ALA A 81 -10.16 11.01 -10.02
CA ALA A 81 -11.31 11.07 -9.13
C ALA A 81 -11.41 12.42 -8.41
N GLN A 82 -10.29 13.04 -8.06
CA GLN A 82 -10.25 14.36 -7.43
C GLN A 82 -10.57 15.48 -8.43
N ALA A 83 -10.14 15.39 -9.69
CA ALA A 83 -10.46 16.37 -10.72
C ALA A 83 -11.93 16.35 -11.14
N ALA A 84 -12.64 15.24 -10.89
CA ALA A 84 -14.05 15.07 -11.18
C ALA A 84 -14.98 15.44 -10.01
N ALA A 85 -14.42 15.77 -8.84
CA ALA A 85 -15.13 16.17 -7.63
C ALA A 85 -15.21 17.70 -7.52
#